data_AF-A0A7C5GYE3-F1
#
_entry.id   AF-A0A7C5GYE3-F1
#
_cell.length_a   1.000
_cell.length_b   1.000
_cell.length_c   1.000
_cell.angle_alpha   90.00
_cell.angle_beta   90.00
_cell.angle_gamma   90.00
#
_symmetry.space_group_name_H-M   'P 1'
#
loop_
_entity.id
_entity.type
_entity.pdbx_description
1 polymer ?
#
loop_
_entity_poly.entity_id
_entity_poly.type
_entity_poly.pdbx_seq_one_letter_code
_entity_poly.pdbx_strand_id
1 'polypeptide(L)'
;MRFVPAARELPDALRLSGLQVSAELGGRSSRYTPPVGRISRLAAHPANGAAGGTHVAPEKKTPSQQRPLEVSGAMSSPNPNGPRVATPAHRRLTALTGTFAAQVRIWHRGEEPMVGTGVITNTLELGGLFLRQIYRADPSDSPFGDFEGRGYWGWNPLQESYELFWIDNASPAMQLQRGNWEEEERQWVFRSPAGADSEGRPRYRITQVILQDSGHYLHKTVLRESDGSERPLLEIRFRRKAGR
;
A
#
# COMPACT_ATOMS: atom_id res chain seq x y z
N MET A 1 60.11 18.79 -27.84
CA MET A 1 59.37 17.91 -28.76
C MET A 1 58.26 17.24 -27.97
N ARG A 2 57.00 17.50 -28.33
CA ARG A 2 55.80 16.96 -27.66
C ARG A 2 55.49 15.57 -28.24
N PHE A 3 55.29 14.58 -27.38
CA PHE A 3 54.65 13.31 -27.75
C PHE A 3 53.33 13.18 -26.97
N VAL A 4 52.24 13.20 -27.71
CA VAL A 4 50.87 12.95 -27.28
C VAL A 4 50.61 11.44 -27.47
N PRO A 5 49.93 10.74 -26.54
CA PRO A 5 49.66 9.31 -26.70
C PRO A 5 48.49 9.06 -27.65
N ALA A 6 48.63 8.00 -28.45
CA ALA A 6 47.63 7.52 -29.40
C ALA A 6 46.40 6.94 -28.69
N ALA A 7 45.22 7.37 -29.15
CA ALA A 7 43.93 6.83 -28.77
C ALA A 7 43.75 5.40 -29.29
N ARG A 8 43.18 4.54 -28.45
CA ARG A 8 42.86 3.14 -28.77
C ARG A 8 41.39 3.11 -29.19
N GLU A 9 41.13 2.79 -30.45
CA GLU A 9 39.79 2.66 -31.01
C GLU A 9 39.05 1.44 -30.43
N LEU A 10 37.76 1.63 -30.14
CA LEU A 10 36.80 0.59 -29.78
C LEU A 10 35.99 0.23 -31.04
N PRO A 11 35.67 -1.06 -31.29
CA PRO A 11 35.00 -1.47 -32.51
C PRO A 11 33.50 -1.14 -32.55
N ASP A 12 33.08 -0.72 -33.74
CA ASP A 12 31.71 -0.49 -34.18
C ASP A 12 30.84 -1.75 -34.08
N ALA A 13 29.88 -1.73 -33.15
CA ALA A 13 28.70 -2.58 -33.23
C ALA A 13 27.56 -1.94 -32.40
N LEU A 14 26.66 -1.24 -33.08
CA LEU A 14 25.20 -1.14 -32.84
C LEU A 14 24.65 0.07 -33.61
N ARG A 15 24.55 -0.08 -34.93
CA ARG A 15 23.59 0.71 -35.73
C ARG A 15 22.22 0.07 -35.55
N LEU A 16 21.38 0.67 -34.70
CA LEU A 16 19.93 0.58 -34.85
C LEU A 16 19.42 1.95 -35.29
N SER A 17 18.99 1.97 -36.53
CA SER A 17 18.36 3.08 -37.23
C SER A 17 17.04 3.48 -36.59
N GLY A 18 16.92 4.78 -36.30
CA GLY A 18 15.77 5.59 -36.70
C GLY A 18 14.52 5.54 -35.83
N LEU A 19 14.47 6.40 -34.81
CA LEU A 19 13.35 7.33 -34.69
C LEU A 19 13.84 8.63 -34.05
N GLN A 20 13.96 9.65 -34.88
CA GLN A 20 14.39 11.00 -34.52
C GLN A 20 13.12 11.78 -34.18
N VAL A 21 12.95 12.18 -32.92
CA VAL A 21 11.97 13.21 -32.54
C VAL A 21 12.74 14.31 -31.82
N SER A 22 12.90 15.40 -32.54
CA SER A 22 13.56 16.64 -32.12
C SER A 22 12.88 17.22 -30.89
N ALA A 23 13.70 17.65 -29.93
CA ALA A 23 13.28 18.54 -28.85
C ALA A 23 13.16 19.96 -29.42
N GLU A 24 11.94 20.51 -29.43
CA GLU A 24 11.72 21.95 -29.51
C GLU A 24 11.31 22.48 -28.14
N LEU A 25 12.19 23.30 -27.57
CA LEU A 25 11.93 24.18 -26.44
C LEU A 25 11.00 25.30 -26.90
N GLY A 26 9.73 25.21 -26.51
CA GLY A 26 8.73 26.27 -26.72
C GLY A 26 7.92 26.48 -25.45
N GLY A 27 8.25 27.52 -24.69
CA GLY A 27 7.54 27.89 -23.47
C GLY A 27 6.09 28.30 -23.74
N ARG A 28 5.15 27.81 -22.91
CA ARG A 28 3.89 28.47 -22.60
C ARG A 28 3.32 27.90 -21.30
N SER A 29 3.33 28.72 -20.27
CA SER A 29 2.64 28.50 -18.99
C SER A 29 1.13 28.37 -19.23
N SER A 30 0.58 27.16 -19.11
CA SER A 30 -0.86 26.93 -19.07
C SER A 30 -1.31 26.74 -17.63
N ARG A 31 -2.05 27.73 -17.10
CA ARG A 31 -2.69 27.68 -15.79
C ARG A 31 -3.94 26.81 -15.89
N TYR A 32 -3.94 25.68 -15.19
CA TYR A 32 -5.12 24.83 -15.03
C TYR A 32 -6.14 25.51 -14.10
N THR A 33 -7.36 25.72 -14.61
CA THR A 33 -8.52 26.18 -13.83
C THR A 33 -9.63 25.15 -14.01
N PRO A 34 -10.19 24.56 -12.94
CA PRO A 34 -11.28 23.59 -13.08
C PRO A 34 -12.60 24.28 -13.44
N PRO A 35 -13.49 23.65 -14.23
CA PRO A 35 -14.78 24.23 -14.58
C PRO A 35 -15.76 24.15 -13.40
N VAL A 36 -16.35 25.30 -13.05
CA VAL A 36 -17.46 25.43 -12.11
C VAL A 36 -18.74 25.01 -12.82
N GLY A 37 -19.37 23.93 -12.34
CA GLY A 37 -20.66 23.46 -12.84
C GLY A 37 -21.77 24.47 -12.58
N ARG A 38 -22.41 24.92 -13.65
CA ARG A 38 -23.54 25.87 -13.67
C ARG A 38 -24.84 25.09 -13.48
N ILE A 39 -25.53 25.30 -12.37
CA ILE A 39 -26.87 24.73 -12.14
C ILE A 39 -27.89 25.70 -12.76
N SER A 40 -28.43 25.35 -13.92
CA SER A 40 -29.54 26.09 -14.53
C SER A 40 -30.86 25.63 -13.93
N ARG A 41 -31.53 26.54 -13.20
CA ARG A 41 -32.96 26.47 -12.90
C ARG A 41 -33.76 26.65 -14.20
N LEU A 42 -34.78 25.81 -14.40
CA LEU A 42 -35.98 26.20 -15.14
C LEU A 42 -37.20 25.86 -14.27
N ALA A 43 -38.05 26.86 -14.07
CA ALA A 43 -39.29 26.78 -13.32
C ALA A 43 -40.47 26.82 -14.29
N ALA A 44 -41.57 26.14 -13.95
CA ALA A 44 -42.93 26.57 -14.30
C ALA A 44 -43.93 26.02 -13.26
N HIS A 45 -44.67 26.97 -12.68
CA HIS A 45 -45.81 26.91 -11.74
C HIS A 45 -47.14 26.64 -12.51
N PRO A 46 -48.38 26.73 -11.94
CA PRO A 46 -48.81 27.09 -10.56
C PRO A 46 -49.97 26.22 -9.98
N ALA A 47 -50.34 26.43 -8.71
CA ALA A 47 -51.70 26.88 -8.33
C ALA A 47 -51.90 27.07 -6.80
N ASN A 48 -52.14 28.35 -6.44
CA ASN A 48 -53.07 28.92 -5.45
C ASN A 48 -53.11 28.51 -3.96
N GLY A 49 -53.08 29.54 -3.10
CA GLY A 49 -53.75 29.50 -1.80
C GLY A 49 -53.33 30.53 -0.74
N ALA A 50 -53.78 31.78 -0.89
CA ALA A 50 -54.21 32.75 0.15
C ALA A 50 -53.31 33.20 1.34
N ALA A 51 -53.09 34.52 1.36
CA ALA A 51 -53.29 35.50 2.44
C ALA A 51 -52.50 35.47 3.77
N GLY A 52 -51.85 36.62 4.07
CA GLY A 52 -51.78 37.16 5.44
C GLY A 52 -50.41 37.72 5.90
N GLY A 53 -50.34 39.06 6.08
CA GLY A 53 -49.78 39.65 7.31
C GLY A 53 -48.27 39.94 7.46
N THR A 54 -47.91 41.21 7.27
CA THR A 54 -47.00 42.06 8.09
C THR A 54 -45.51 41.71 8.30
N HIS A 55 -44.67 42.71 7.98
CA HIS A 55 -43.23 42.85 8.26
C HIS A 55 -42.86 42.79 9.76
N VAL A 56 -41.81 42.01 10.08
CA VAL A 56 -40.83 42.28 11.15
C VAL A 56 -39.45 41.81 10.65
N ALA A 57 -38.39 42.59 10.89
CA ALA A 57 -36.98 42.21 10.70
C ALA A 57 -36.22 42.53 12.00
N PRO A 58 -34.96 42.08 12.20
CA PRO A 58 -34.32 40.79 11.89
C PRO A 58 -33.72 40.15 13.16
N GLU A 59 -33.55 38.82 13.22
CA GLU A 59 -32.73 38.18 14.27
C GLU A 59 -31.70 37.22 13.68
N LYS A 60 -30.43 37.47 14.00
CA LYS A 60 -29.29 36.56 13.79
C LYS A 60 -29.51 35.30 14.63
N LYS A 61 -29.47 34.11 14.01
CA LYS A 61 -29.30 32.84 14.72
C LYS A 61 -28.12 32.04 14.16
N THR A 62 -27.20 31.78 15.09
CA THR A 62 -25.94 31.03 15.05
C THR A 62 -26.13 29.59 14.56
N PRO A 63 -25.10 28.93 13.97
CA PRO A 63 -25.24 27.62 13.36
C PRO A 63 -25.66 26.51 14.32
N SER A 64 -26.60 25.71 13.83
CA SER A 64 -27.08 24.44 14.36
C SER A 64 -25.95 23.52 14.84
N GLN A 65 -26.16 23.00 16.05
CA GLN A 65 -25.36 22.02 16.75
C GLN A 65 -25.17 20.75 15.91
N GLN A 66 -23.93 20.49 15.48
CA GLN A 66 -23.53 19.14 15.11
C GLN A 66 -23.35 18.33 16.39
N ARG A 67 -24.20 17.32 16.58
CA ARG A 67 -24.01 16.26 17.57
C ARG A 67 -22.66 15.58 17.31
N PRO A 68 -21.78 15.41 18.31
CA PRO A 68 -20.63 14.54 18.17
C PRO A 68 -21.12 13.11 17.86
N LEU A 69 -20.53 12.50 16.83
CA LEU A 69 -20.68 11.08 16.55
C LEU A 69 -20.23 10.31 17.80
N GLU A 70 -21.14 9.57 18.42
CA GLU A 70 -20.81 8.66 19.51
C GLU A 70 -19.88 7.56 18.96
N VAL A 71 -18.61 7.62 19.34
CA VAL A 71 -17.62 6.57 19.10
C VAL A 71 -17.91 5.43 20.08
N SER A 72 -18.88 4.59 19.76
CA SER A 72 -19.06 3.31 20.43
C SER A 72 -17.98 2.36 19.93
N GLY A 73 -16.98 2.08 20.78
CA GLY A 73 -15.89 1.14 20.49
C GLY A 73 -14.52 1.50 21.07
N ALA A 74 -14.35 2.68 21.68
CA ALA A 74 -13.10 3.02 22.36
C ALA A 74 -12.95 2.19 23.65
N MET A 75 -12.23 1.06 23.58
CA MET A 75 -11.62 0.50 24.78
C MET A 75 -10.78 1.60 25.44
N SER A 76 -11.23 2.02 26.63
CA SER A 76 -10.76 3.19 27.35
C SER A 76 -9.25 3.18 27.48
N SER A 77 -8.58 4.03 26.70
CA SER A 77 -7.21 4.42 27.02
C SER A 77 -7.28 5.15 28.37
N PRO A 78 -6.44 4.79 29.37
CA PRO A 78 -6.51 5.36 30.71
C PRO A 78 -6.27 6.89 30.74
N ASN A 79 -5.80 7.46 29.63
CA ASN A 79 -5.80 8.90 29.38
C ASN A 79 -6.23 9.16 27.93
N PRO A 80 -7.36 9.85 27.67
CA PRO A 80 -7.80 10.14 26.30
C PRO A 80 -6.81 11.03 25.53
N ASN A 81 -5.97 11.78 26.24
CA ASN A 81 -4.92 12.67 25.71
C ASN A 81 -3.50 12.06 25.80
N GLY A 82 -3.37 10.83 26.32
CA GLY A 82 -2.09 10.13 26.45
C GLY A 82 -1.77 9.28 25.21
N PRO A 83 -0.53 8.74 25.13
CA PRO A 83 -0.20 7.73 24.13
C PRO A 83 -1.20 6.57 24.15
N ARG A 84 -1.58 6.08 22.96
CA ARG A 84 -2.48 4.94 22.86
C ARG A 84 -1.78 3.66 23.33
N VAL A 85 -2.56 2.76 23.91
CA VAL A 85 -2.09 1.47 24.41
C VAL A 85 -2.42 0.37 23.40
N ALA A 86 -1.48 -0.56 23.19
CA ALA A 86 -1.68 -1.72 22.32
C ALA A 86 -2.86 -2.60 22.77
N THR A 87 -3.87 -2.68 21.90
CA THR A 87 -5.03 -3.58 22.05
C THR A 87 -4.66 -5.04 21.74
N PRO A 88 -5.54 -6.03 22.00
CA PRO A 88 -5.29 -7.43 21.62
C PRO A 88 -4.96 -7.61 20.13
N ALA A 89 -5.59 -6.85 19.24
CA ALA A 89 -5.29 -6.88 17.81
C ALA A 89 -3.84 -6.45 17.50
N HIS A 90 -3.34 -5.41 18.18
CA HIS A 90 -1.92 -5.02 18.08
C HIS A 90 -1.00 -6.12 18.61
N ARG A 91 -1.30 -6.66 19.80
CA ARG A 91 -0.48 -7.69 20.45
C ARG A 91 -0.34 -8.96 19.61
N ARG A 92 -1.31 -9.28 18.75
CA ARG A 92 -1.21 -10.42 17.83
C ARG A 92 0.02 -10.34 16.90
N LEU A 93 0.46 -9.14 16.55
CA LEU A 93 1.68 -8.93 15.74
C LEU A 93 2.96 -9.40 16.45
N THR A 94 2.92 -9.64 17.77
CA THR A 94 4.06 -10.20 18.53
C THR A 94 4.53 -11.53 17.96
N ALA A 95 3.63 -12.34 17.40
CA ALA A 95 3.97 -13.61 16.76
C ALA A 95 5.00 -13.47 15.63
N LEU A 96 5.00 -12.31 14.96
CA LEU A 96 5.91 -12.01 13.86
C LEU A 96 7.22 -11.37 14.32
N THR A 97 7.39 -11.02 15.59
CA THR A 97 8.62 -10.38 16.08
C THR A 97 9.82 -11.31 16.06
N GLY A 98 11.01 -10.75 15.82
CA GLY A 98 12.27 -11.47 15.78
C GLY A 98 12.96 -11.41 14.42
N THR A 99 13.97 -12.25 14.23
CA THR A 99 14.71 -12.36 12.96
C THR A 99 14.46 -13.72 12.36
N PHE A 100 14.14 -13.74 11.06
CA PHE A 100 13.80 -14.95 10.31
C PHE A 100 14.65 -15.05 9.05
N ALA A 101 15.10 -16.26 8.74
CA ALA A 101 15.58 -16.61 7.41
C ALA A 101 14.37 -16.76 6.48
N ALA A 102 14.50 -16.28 5.26
CA ALA A 102 13.48 -16.30 4.23
C ALA A 102 13.91 -17.22 3.08
N GLN A 103 13.03 -18.13 2.67
CA GLN A 103 13.14 -18.83 1.38
C GLN A 103 12.07 -18.27 0.46
N VAL A 104 12.49 -17.63 -0.62
CA VAL A 104 11.63 -16.84 -1.51
C VAL A 104 11.42 -17.59 -2.82
N ARG A 105 10.18 -17.57 -3.29
CA ARG A 105 9.78 -17.95 -4.64
C ARG A 105 8.97 -16.81 -5.25
N ILE A 106 9.35 -16.37 -6.44
CA ILE A 106 8.66 -15.31 -7.18
C ILE A 106 8.27 -15.84 -8.55
N TRP A 107 7.00 -15.65 -8.91
CA TRP A 107 6.45 -16.10 -10.18
C TRP A 107 6.22 -14.93 -11.12
N HIS A 108 6.82 -15.01 -12.30
CA HIS A 108 6.44 -14.22 -13.46
C HIS A 108 5.39 -14.98 -14.30
N ARG A 109 4.78 -14.30 -15.28
CA ARG A 109 3.60 -14.83 -15.97
C ARG A 109 3.97 -16.05 -16.82
N GLY A 110 3.52 -17.24 -16.39
CA GLY A 110 3.67 -18.49 -17.14
C GLY A 110 5.05 -19.15 -17.01
N GLU A 111 5.85 -18.70 -16.04
CA GLU A 111 7.22 -19.16 -15.85
C GLU A 111 7.38 -19.94 -14.54
N GLU A 112 8.41 -20.78 -14.49
CA GLU A 112 8.87 -21.40 -13.24
C GLU A 112 9.30 -20.32 -12.23
N PRO A 113 9.14 -20.57 -10.92
CA PRO A 113 9.48 -19.57 -9.92
C PRO A 113 10.98 -19.32 -9.90
N MET A 114 11.35 -18.05 -9.88
CA MET A 114 12.68 -17.64 -9.46
C MET A 114 12.79 -17.89 -7.95
N VAL A 115 13.89 -18.52 -7.53
CA VAL A 115 14.15 -18.86 -6.13
C VAL A 115 15.30 -18.04 -5.58
N GLY A 116 15.23 -17.65 -4.30
CA GLY A 116 16.31 -16.96 -3.60
C GLY A 116 16.14 -17.01 -2.09
N THR A 117 17.10 -16.47 -1.35
CA THR A 117 17.00 -16.38 0.11
C THR A 117 17.16 -14.94 0.63
N GLY A 118 16.93 -14.77 1.93
CA GLY A 118 17.08 -13.49 2.59
C GLY A 118 16.85 -13.56 4.08
N VAL A 119 16.82 -12.40 4.71
CA VAL A 119 16.56 -12.23 6.14
C VAL A 119 15.55 -11.11 6.34
N ILE A 120 14.57 -11.35 7.21
CA ILE A 120 13.69 -10.30 7.71
C ILE A 120 13.89 -10.13 9.22
N THR A 121 13.95 -8.88 9.66
CA THR A 121 13.89 -8.51 11.08
C THR A 121 12.63 -7.70 11.33
N ASN A 122 11.83 -8.19 12.27
CA ASN A 122 10.57 -7.61 12.67
C ASN A 122 10.66 -7.12 14.12
N THR A 123 10.29 -5.86 14.36
CA THR A 123 10.35 -5.23 15.69
C THR A 123 9.06 -4.47 15.96
N LEU A 124 8.49 -4.65 17.16
CA LEU A 124 7.38 -3.81 17.61
C LEU A 124 7.92 -2.45 18.07
N GLU A 125 7.37 -1.38 17.52
CA GLU A 125 7.74 0.01 17.81
C GLU A 125 6.54 0.79 18.37
N LEU A 126 6.81 2.00 18.86
CA LEU A 126 5.80 2.97 19.29
C LEU A 126 4.81 2.37 20.32
N GLY A 127 5.33 1.73 21.36
CA GLY A 127 4.50 1.13 22.41
C GLY A 127 3.80 -0.17 22.00
N GLY A 128 4.27 -0.84 20.94
CA GLY A 128 3.69 -2.09 20.44
C GLY A 128 2.53 -1.87 19.47
N LEU A 129 2.38 -0.66 18.93
CA LEU A 129 1.33 -0.32 17.99
C LEU A 129 1.68 -0.68 16.54
N PHE A 130 2.97 -0.69 16.21
CA PHE A 130 3.41 -0.95 14.84
C PHE A 130 4.52 -2.00 14.80
N LEU A 131 4.39 -2.97 13.89
CA LEU A 131 5.45 -3.91 13.57
C LEU A 131 6.27 -3.32 12.42
N ARG A 132 7.50 -2.87 12.70
CA ARG A 132 8.47 -2.51 11.67
C ARG A 132 9.08 -3.78 11.08
N GLN A 133 9.25 -3.80 9.77
CA GLN A 133 9.90 -4.86 9.01
C GLN A 133 11.11 -4.29 8.26
N ILE A 134 12.24 -5.00 8.31
CA ILE A 134 13.40 -4.77 7.44
C ILE A 134 13.76 -6.10 6.78
N TYR A 135 13.68 -6.15 5.46
CA TYR A 135 14.07 -7.30 4.65
C TYR A 135 15.32 -6.99 3.84
N ARG A 136 16.22 -7.98 3.73
CA ARG A 136 17.35 -7.97 2.80
C ARG A 136 17.45 -9.34 2.14
N ALA A 137 17.55 -9.36 0.81
CA ALA A 137 17.88 -10.57 0.09
C ALA A 137 19.36 -10.95 0.30
N ASP A 138 19.69 -12.22 0.12
CA ASP A 138 21.08 -12.65 0.02
C ASP A 138 21.58 -12.40 -1.42
N PRO A 139 22.56 -11.50 -1.63
CA PRO A 139 22.99 -11.14 -2.98
C PRO A 139 23.70 -12.28 -3.72
N SER A 140 24.10 -13.35 -3.03
CA SER A 140 24.78 -14.50 -3.65
C SER A 140 23.83 -15.51 -4.31
N ASP A 141 22.57 -15.55 -3.89
CA ASP A 141 21.57 -16.50 -4.40
C ASP A 141 20.25 -15.84 -4.84
N SER A 142 20.09 -14.53 -4.62
CA SER A 142 18.90 -13.80 -4.98
C SER A 142 18.88 -13.47 -6.47
N PRO A 143 17.79 -13.81 -7.18
CA PRO A 143 17.60 -13.41 -8.58
C PRO A 143 17.45 -11.90 -8.77
N PHE A 144 17.24 -11.16 -7.67
CA PHE A 144 17.04 -9.72 -7.65
C PHE A 144 18.27 -8.95 -7.11
N GLY A 145 19.41 -9.65 -6.94
CA GLY A 145 20.64 -9.06 -6.42
C GLY A 145 20.46 -8.45 -5.02
N ASP A 146 20.91 -7.21 -4.85
CA ASP A 146 20.84 -6.43 -3.60
C ASP A 146 19.42 -5.91 -3.29
N PHE A 147 18.40 -6.76 -3.41
CA PHE A 147 17.03 -6.37 -3.07
C PHE A 147 16.91 -6.07 -1.57
N GLU A 148 16.32 -4.93 -1.24
CA GLU A 148 15.95 -4.56 0.12
C GLU A 148 14.55 -3.95 0.18
N GLY A 149 13.87 -4.20 1.29
CA GLY A 149 12.53 -3.72 1.51
C GLY A 149 12.25 -3.41 2.97
N ARG A 150 11.30 -2.51 3.19
CA ARG A 150 10.90 -2.04 4.52
C ARG A 150 9.40 -1.91 4.57
N GLY A 151 8.84 -2.23 5.72
CA GLY A 151 7.40 -2.12 5.91
C GLY A 151 7.01 -1.84 7.34
N TYR A 152 5.74 -1.49 7.48
CA TYR A 152 5.07 -1.31 8.76
C TYR A 152 3.70 -1.96 8.72
N TRP A 153 3.37 -2.69 9.79
CA TRP A 153 2.02 -3.19 10.01
C TRP A 153 1.45 -2.52 11.25
N GLY A 154 0.16 -2.14 11.21
CA GLY A 154 -0.56 -1.61 12.35
C GLY A 154 -2.00 -2.09 12.37
N TRP A 155 -2.67 -1.95 13.52
CA TRP A 155 -4.11 -2.13 13.62
C TRP A 155 -4.80 -0.77 13.69
N ASN A 156 -5.73 -0.51 12.77
CA ASN A 156 -6.54 0.69 12.76
C ASN A 156 -7.88 0.40 13.46
N PRO A 157 -8.10 0.91 14.70
CA PRO A 157 -9.34 0.64 15.43
C PRO A 157 -10.56 1.35 14.85
N LEU A 158 -10.39 2.40 14.04
CA LEU A 158 -11.51 3.09 13.39
C LEU A 158 -12.03 2.32 12.17
N GLN A 159 -11.14 1.60 11.49
CA GLN A 159 -11.48 0.78 10.33
C GLN A 159 -11.59 -0.70 10.66
N GLU A 160 -11.36 -1.07 11.92
CA GLU A 160 -11.29 -2.45 12.41
C GLU A 160 -10.51 -3.36 11.45
N SER A 161 -9.33 -2.91 11.02
CA SER A 161 -8.50 -3.64 10.08
C SER A 161 -7.02 -3.41 10.32
N TYR A 162 -6.21 -4.39 9.91
CA TYR A 162 -4.77 -4.25 9.81
C TYR A 162 -4.42 -3.46 8.54
N GLU A 163 -3.46 -2.57 8.67
CA GLU A 163 -2.86 -1.82 7.56
C GLU A 163 -1.41 -2.27 7.39
N LEU A 164 -1.02 -2.55 6.15
CA LEU A 164 0.33 -2.92 5.76
C LEU A 164 0.84 -1.88 4.78
N PHE A 165 1.97 -1.27 5.13
CA PHE A 165 2.76 -0.41 4.25
C PHE A 165 4.06 -1.10 3.87
N TRP A 166 4.45 -1.01 2.61
CA TRP A 166 5.70 -1.58 2.10
C TRP A 166 6.34 -0.70 1.02
N ILE A 167 7.66 -0.60 1.07
CA ILE A 167 8.53 0.02 0.07
C ILE A 167 9.74 -0.88 -0.16
N ASP A 168 10.26 -0.89 -1.38
CA ASP A 168 11.45 -1.64 -1.76
C ASP A 168 12.20 -0.92 -2.88
N ASN A 169 13.39 -1.42 -3.21
CA ASN A 169 14.22 -0.87 -4.29
C ASN A 169 13.92 -1.46 -5.68
N ALA A 170 12.88 -2.31 -5.82
CA ALA A 170 12.43 -2.82 -7.11
C ALA A 170 11.29 -1.98 -7.71
N SER A 171 10.66 -1.11 -6.92
CA SER A 171 9.53 -0.28 -7.34
C SER A 171 9.60 1.13 -6.75
N PRO A 172 9.32 2.20 -7.54
CA PRO A 172 9.19 3.55 -7.02
C PRO A 172 7.83 3.77 -6.31
N ALA A 173 6.88 2.84 -6.47
CA ALA A 173 5.55 2.95 -5.88
C ALA A 173 5.50 2.36 -4.47
N MET A 174 4.86 3.10 -3.56
CA MET A 174 4.50 2.62 -2.23
C MET A 174 3.36 1.60 -2.33
N GLN A 175 3.46 0.52 -1.57
CA GLN A 175 2.43 -0.50 -1.47
C GLN A 175 1.66 -0.33 -0.17
N LEU A 176 0.34 -0.25 -0.27
CA LEU A 176 -0.58 -0.20 0.86
C LEU A 176 -1.60 -1.31 0.72
N GLN A 177 -1.79 -2.08 1.78
CA GLN A 177 -2.77 -3.16 1.84
C GLN A 177 -3.58 -3.07 3.13
N ARG A 178 -4.84 -3.51 3.07
CA ARG A 178 -5.70 -3.63 4.25
C ARG A 178 -6.18 -5.05 4.40
N GLY A 179 -6.26 -5.52 5.63
CA GLY A 179 -6.58 -6.91 5.90
C GLY A 179 -7.11 -7.17 7.28
N ASN A 180 -7.50 -8.41 7.51
CA ASN A 180 -8.01 -8.87 8.80
C ASN A 180 -7.34 -10.16 9.22
N TRP A 181 -7.44 -10.44 10.51
CA TRP A 181 -7.06 -11.74 11.07
C TRP A 181 -8.22 -12.72 10.93
N GLU A 182 -7.93 -13.91 10.42
CA GLU A 182 -8.83 -15.03 10.32
C GLU A 182 -8.40 -16.09 11.34
N GLU A 183 -9.21 -16.31 12.37
CA GLU A 183 -8.85 -17.13 13.53
C GLU A 183 -8.69 -18.62 13.18
N GLU A 184 -9.59 -19.16 12.35
CA GLU A 184 -9.61 -20.58 11.95
C GLU A 184 -8.31 -20.98 11.22
N GLU A 185 -7.92 -20.19 10.22
CA GLU A 185 -6.72 -20.41 9.42
C GLU A 185 -5.45 -19.82 10.04
N ARG A 186 -5.59 -19.15 11.19
CA ARG A 186 -4.52 -18.47 11.92
C ARG A 186 -3.66 -17.59 10.99
N GLN A 187 -4.34 -16.76 10.19
CA GLN A 187 -3.69 -15.96 9.16
C GLN A 187 -4.16 -14.52 9.14
N TRP A 188 -3.30 -13.63 8.63
CA TRP A 188 -3.75 -12.34 8.12
C TRP A 188 -4.03 -12.43 6.63
N VAL A 189 -5.15 -11.86 6.18
CA VAL A 189 -5.49 -11.74 4.76
C VAL A 189 -5.61 -10.27 4.39
N PHE A 190 -4.64 -9.78 3.63
CA PHE A 190 -4.61 -8.42 3.09
C PHE A 190 -5.02 -8.38 1.64
N ARG A 191 -5.62 -7.25 1.25
CA ARG A 191 -6.06 -6.96 -0.12
C ARG A 191 -5.61 -5.56 -0.51
N SER A 192 -5.23 -5.41 -1.78
CA SER A 192 -4.95 -4.12 -2.39
C SER A 192 -5.29 -4.14 -3.89
N PRO A 193 -5.69 -3.01 -4.48
CA PRO A 193 -5.84 -2.90 -5.93
C PRO A 193 -4.52 -3.21 -6.65
N ALA A 194 -4.60 -3.89 -7.79
CA ALA A 194 -3.45 -4.27 -8.61
C ALA A 194 -3.64 -3.83 -10.09
N GLY A 195 -4.16 -2.62 -10.26
CA GLY A 195 -4.52 -2.07 -11.57
C GLY A 195 -5.71 -2.78 -12.21
N ALA A 196 -5.76 -2.75 -13.53
CA ALA A 196 -6.79 -3.40 -14.33
C ALA A 196 -6.20 -4.46 -15.27
N ASP A 197 -7.04 -5.39 -15.72
CA ASP A 197 -6.71 -6.35 -16.78
C ASP A 197 -6.75 -5.71 -18.18
N SER A 198 -6.57 -6.51 -19.23
CA SER A 198 -6.59 -6.06 -20.63
C SER A 198 -7.93 -5.46 -21.06
N GLU A 199 -9.02 -5.81 -20.38
CA GLU A 199 -10.37 -5.30 -20.64
C GLU A 199 -10.73 -4.12 -19.72
N GLY A 200 -9.78 -3.64 -18.89
CA GLY A 200 -10.00 -2.51 -17.98
C GLY A 200 -10.72 -2.88 -16.69
N ARG A 201 -10.94 -4.15 -16.39
CA ARG A 201 -11.60 -4.62 -15.17
C ARG A 201 -10.60 -4.67 -14.01
N PRO A 202 -11.02 -4.36 -12.78
CA PRO A 202 -10.11 -4.27 -11.64
C PRO A 202 -9.52 -5.63 -11.27
N ARG A 203 -8.24 -5.61 -10.89
CA ARG A 203 -7.52 -6.75 -10.31
C ARG A 203 -7.15 -6.47 -8.87
N TYR A 204 -6.94 -7.53 -8.10
CA TYR A 204 -6.58 -7.42 -6.71
C TYR A 204 -5.36 -8.27 -6.39
N ARG A 205 -4.44 -7.70 -5.61
CA ARG A 205 -3.41 -8.43 -4.93
C ARG A 205 -3.96 -8.91 -3.59
N ILE A 206 -3.84 -10.21 -3.33
CA ILE A 206 -4.24 -10.83 -2.07
C ILE A 206 -2.98 -11.38 -1.43
N THR A 207 -2.73 -10.97 -0.20
CA THR A 207 -1.59 -11.41 0.59
C THR A 207 -2.09 -12.17 1.81
N GLN A 208 -1.66 -13.40 1.97
CA GLN A 208 -1.92 -14.23 3.15
C GLN A 208 -0.63 -14.37 3.94
N VAL A 209 -0.71 -14.14 5.25
CA VAL A 209 0.39 -14.43 6.18
C VAL A 209 -0.10 -15.42 7.22
N ILE A 210 0.32 -16.67 7.08
CA ILE A 210 -0.22 -17.83 7.80
C ILE A 210 0.77 -18.24 8.89
N LEU A 211 0.32 -18.23 10.14
CA LEU A 211 1.12 -18.72 11.27
C LEU A 211 1.05 -20.25 11.31
N GLN A 212 2.19 -20.90 11.09
CA GLN A 212 2.28 -22.36 11.18
C GLN A 212 2.59 -22.76 12.62
N ASP A 213 3.65 -22.18 13.18
CA ASP A 213 4.06 -22.35 14.57
C ASP A 213 4.83 -21.10 15.08
N SER A 214 5.48 -21.18 16.25
CA SER A 214 6.21 -20.04 16.85
C SER A 214 7.50 -19.67 16.10
N GLY A 215 8.04 -20.59 15.31
CA GLY A 215 9.25 -20.45 14.52
C GLY A 215 9.00 -20.30 13.02
N HIS A 216 7.81 -20.64 12.52
CA HIS A 216 7.51 -20.69 11.09
C HIS A 216 6.23 -19.95 10.72
N TYR A 217 6.31 -19.16 9.65
CA TYR A 217 5.14 -18.59 9.01
C TYR A 217 5.34 -18.49 7.49
N LEU A 218 4.23 -18.52 6.76
CA LEU A 218 4.19 -18.45 5.31
C LEU A 218 3.62 -17.11 4.89
N HIS A 219 4.28 -16.42 3.96
CA HIS A 219 3.73 -15.27 3.26
C HIS A 219 3.45 -15.69 1.82
N LYS A 220 2.19 -15.67 1.41
CA LYS A 220 1.77 -15.98 0.04
C LYS A 220 1.07 -14.76 -0.55
N THR A 221 1.44 -14.37 -1.76
CA THR A 221 0.74 -13.34 -2.52
C THR A 221 0.30 -13.90 -3.86
N VAL A 222 -0.97 -13.67 -4.18
CA VAL A 222 -1.57 -13.98 -5.47
C VAL A 222 -2.11 -12.70 -6.12
N LEU A 223 -2.14 -12.69 -7.44
CA LEU A 223 -2.96 -11.77 -8.21
C LEU A 223 -4.27 -12.48 -8.52
N ARG A 224 -5.38 -11.90 -8.08
CA ARG A 224 -6.72 -12.30 -8.48
C ARG A 224 -7.16 -11.45 -9.67
N GLU A 225 -7.42 -12.13 -10.77
CA GLU A 225 -7.96 -11.55 -11.99
C GLU A 225 -9.47 -11.27 -11.86
N SER A 226 -10.02 -10.52 -12.80
CA SER A 226 -11.43 -10.11 -12.78
C SER A 226 -12.42 -11.26 -12.97
N ASP A 227 -11.98 -12.36 -13.61
CA ASP A 227 -12.72 -13.61 -13.75
C ASP A 227 -12.67 -14.49 -12.48
N GLY A 228 -11.98 -14.03 -11.43
CA GLY A 228 -11.81 -14.74 -10.17
C GLY A 228 -10.66 -15.74 -10.17
N SER A 229 -9.99 -15.98 -11.30
CA SER A 229 -8.80 -16.82 -11.34
C SER A 229 -7.66 -16.18 -10.54
N GLU A 230 -6.85 -17.04 -9.92
CA GLU A 230 -5.71 -16.62 -9.12
C GLU A 230 -4.41 -17.14 -9.71
N ARG A 231 -3.41 -16.27 -9.75
CA ARG A 231 -2.06 -16.62 -10.18
C ARG A 231 -1.05 -16.26 -9.08
N PRO A 232 -0.11 -17.16 -8.74
CA PRO A 232 0.91 -16.87 -7.74
C PRO A 232 1.78 -15.71 -8.20
N LEU A 233 2.19 -14.89 -7.23
CA LEU A 233 3.18 -13.82 -7.42
C LEU A 233 4.40 -14.05 -6.53
N LEU A 234 4.16 -14.37 -5.26
CA LEU A 234 5.19 -14.47 -4.23
C LEU A 234 4.82 -15.56 -3.24
N GLU A 235 5.81 -16.33 -2.82
CA GLU A 235 5.76 -17.20 -1.65
C GLU A 235 7.06 -17.00 -0.88
N ILE A 236 6.96 -16.72 0.41
CA ILE A 236 8.10 -16.67 1.31
C ILE A 236 7.83 -17.56 2.51
N ARG A 237 8.71 -18.53 2.71
CA ARG A 237 8.75 -19.34 3.92
C ARG A 237 9.73 -18.72 4.89
N PHE A 238 9.22 -18.30 6.03
CA PHE A 238 10.05 -17.73 7.09
C PHE A 238 10.32 -18.77 8.17
N ARG A 239 11.58 -18.84 8.59
CA ARG A 239 12.03 -19.66 9.72
C ARG A 239 12.83 -18.80 10.68
N ARG A 240 12.42 -18.79 11.94
CA ARG A 240 13.08 -18.03 13.02
C ARG A 240 14.54 -18.45 13.10
N LYS A 241 15.45 -17.48 13.09
CA LYS A 241 16.88 -17.74 13.34
C LYS A 241 17.04 -18.07 14.82
N ALA A 242 17.83 -19.10 15.12
CA ALA A 242 18.19 -19.41 16.51
C ALA A 242 18.82 -18.16 17.15
N GLY A 243 18.36 -17.81 18.36
CA GLY A 243 19.03 -16.79 19.16
C GLY A 243 20.45 -17.25 19.45
N ARG A 244 21.43 -16.36 19.26
CA ARG A 244 22.75 -16.54 19.85
C ARG A 244 22.68 -16.30 21.35
#